data_AF-A0A9X1MLJ1-F1
#
_entry.id   AF-A0A9X1MLJ1-F1
#
_cell.length_a   1.000
_cell.length_b   1.000
_cell.length_c   1.000
_cell.angle_alpha   90.00
_cell.angle_beta   90.00
_cell.angle_gamma   90.00
#
_symmetry.space_group_name_H-M   'P 1'
#
loop_
_entity.id
_entity.type
_entity.pdbx_description
1 polymer ?
#
loop_
_entity_poly.entity_id
_entity_poly.type
_entity_poly.pdbx_seq_one_letter_code
_entity_poly.pdbx_strand_id
1 'polypeptide(L)'
;MTLSTTIVGYLLLFGGVGMGFVLFNIVLGMFLRPNNPSEEKQEIYECGEPTIGSSFVQFDLRFYVVALLFIIFDVEVAFFFPWAVVFGKSAQLSDPSAPVVNESVENGVTLAPAVIGLHREFGLPESLNDEVAAGTVSTNTVRDGARSLLWTCLADIGVFFAVLLMGFAYVWKRGDLDWVRAITEATRAGPESAVRSTTARRQQAAQSR
;
A
#
# COMPACT_ATOMS: atom_id res chain seq x y z
N MET A 1 -29.23 -18.51 -6.13
CA MET A 1 -28.42 -17.30 -5.86
C MET A 1 -27.11 -17.45 -6.61
N THR A 2 -26.67 -16.45 -7.37
CA THR A 2 -25.41 -16.50 -8.13
C THR A 2 -24.20 -16.50 -7.19
N LEU A 3 -23.09 -17.09 -7.62
CA LEU A 3 -21.83 -17.18 -6.86
C LEU A 3 -21.35 -15.80 -6.33
N SER A 4 -21.60 -14.74 -7.10
CA SER A 4 -21.34 -13.35 -6.70
C SER A 4 -22.15 -12.92 -5.48
N THR A 5 -23.44 -13.24 -5.44
CA THR A 5 -24.34 -12.90 -4.33
C THR A 5 -23.98 -13.67 -3.06
N THR A 6 -23.52 -14.91 -3.19
CA THR A 6 -23.08 -15.71 -2.03
C THR A 6 -21.78 -15.18 -1.43
N ILE A 7 -20.80 -14.79 -2.26
CA ILE A 7 -19.55 -14.17 -1.78
C ILE A 7 -19.83 -12.86 -1.05
N VAL A 8 -20.64 -11.98 -1.65
CA VAL A 8 -21.04 -10.73 -1.01
C VAL A 8 -21.76 -11.00 0.31
N GLY A 9 -22.65 -11.99 0.34
CA GLY A 9 -23.31 -12.44 1.56
C GLY A 9 -22.33 -12.87 2.66
N TYR A 10 -21.31 -13.66 2.33
CA TYR A 10 -20.28 -14.08 3.29
C TYR A 10 -19.42 -12.90 3.78
N LEU A 11 -19.04 -11.98 2.91
CA LEU A 11 -18.27 -10.78 3.30
C LEU A 11 -19.06 -9.89 4.25
N LEU A 12 -20.35 -9.64 3.95
CA LEU A 12 -21.22 -8.86 4.82
C LEU A 12 -21.47 -9.57 6.14
N LEU A 13 -21.66 -10.88 6.13
CA LEU A 13 -21.80 -11.67 7.34
C LEU A 13 -20.53 -11.61 8.20
N PHE A 14 -19.36 -11.83 7.62
CA PHE A 14 -18.08 -11.78 8.34
C PHE A 14 -17.82 -10.40 8.93
N GLY A 15 -17.95 -9.34 8.11
CA GLY A 15 -17.77 -7.97 8.56
C GLY A 15 -18.79 -7.57 9.63
N GLY A 16 -20.05 -7.97 9.45
CA GLY A 16 -21.13 -7.70 10.39
C GLY A 16 -20.95 -8.40 11.72
N VAL A 17 -20.58 -9.68 11.71
CA VAL A 17 -20.26 -10.45 12.92
C VAL A 17 -19.02 -9.89 13.61
N GLY A 18 -17.96 -9.55 12.87
CA GLY A 18 -16.75 -8.93 13.42
C GLY A 18 -17.02 -7.59 14.10
N MET A 19 -17.78 -6.71 13.43
CA MET A 19 -18.22 -5.44 14.01
C MET A 19 -19.12 -5.66 15.23
N GLY A 20 -20.08 -6.58 15.12
CA GLY A 20 -20.98 -6.94 16.21
C GLY A 20 -20.23 -7.47 17.43
N PHE A 21 -19.18 -8.27 17.22
CA PHE A 21 -18.31 -8.75 18.29
C PHE A 21 -17.59 -7.61 19.00
N VAL A 22 -17.01 -6.65 18.27
CA VAL A 22 -16.35 -5.47 18.87
C VAL A 22 -17.35 -4.63 19.66
N LEU A 23 -18.51 -4.32 19.07
CA LEU A 23 -19.54 -3.52 19.72
C LEU A 23 -20.13 -4.22 20.95
N PHE A 24 -20.39 -5.53 20.87
CA PHE A 24 -20.87 -6.32 21.98
C PHE A 24 -19.90 -6.27 23.16
N ASN A 25 -18.59 -6.43 22.93
CA ASN A 25 -17.59 -6.35 23.99
C ASN A 25 -17.51 -4.95 24.62
N ILE A 26 -17.62 -3.88 23.81
CA ILE A 26 -17.67 -2.51 24.33
C ILE A 26 -18.91 -2.30 25.21
N VAL A 27 -20.10 -2.73 24.75
CA VAL A 27 -21.36 -2.60 25.50
C VAL A 27 -21.34 -3.44 26.78
N LEU A 28 -20.85 -4.69 26.69
CA LEU A 28 -20.71 -5.58 27.83
C LEU A 28 -19.72 -4.99 28.85
N GLY A 29 -18.59 -4.46 28.40
CA GLY A 29 -17.62 -3.77 29.25
C GLY A 29 -18.19 -2.51 29.89
N MET A 30 -19.01 -1.74 29.15
CA MET A 30 -19.72 -0.58 29.67
C MET A 30 -20.74 -0.96 30.76
N PHE A 31 -21.42 -2.10 30.62
CA PHE A 31 -22.42 -2.57 31.59
C PHE A 31 -21.78 -3.20 32.84
N LEU A 32 -20.67 -3.93 32.68
CA LEU A 32 -19.97 -4.58 33.79
C LEU A 32 -19.08 -3.63 34.59
N ARG A 33 -18.57 -2.55 33.99
CA ARG A 33 -17.63 -1.63 34.64
C ARG A 33 -18.33 -0.76 35.71
N PRO A 34 -17.82 -0.72 36.95
CA PRO A 34 -18.28 0.23 37.95
C PRO A 34 -18.01 1.68 37.51
N ASN A 35 -19.05 2.51 37.52
CA ASN A 35 -18.96 3.91 37.16
C ASN A 35 -18.67 4.78 38.41
N ASN A 36 -17.40 5.03 38.71
CA ASN A 36 -16.96 5.89 39.83
C ASN A 36 -16.01 7.00 39.34
N PRO A 37 -16.55 8.06 38.71
CA PRO A 37 -15.75 9.20 38.24
C PRO A 37 -15.31 10.09 39.41
N SER A 38 -14.04 10.50 39.40
CA SER A 38 -13.47 11.50 40.31
C SER A 38 -12.66 12.52 39.51
N GLU A 39 -12.52 13.76 39.99
CA GLU A 39 -11.81 14.82 39.25
C GLU A 39 -10.38 14.40 38.88
N GLU A 40 -9.64 13.82 39.83
CA GLU A 40 -8.28 13.32 39.62
C GLU A 40 -8.18 12.22 38.53
N LYS A 41 -9.18 11.32 38.42
CA LYS A 41 -9.21 10.26 37.39
C LYS A 41 -9.62 10.77 36.01
N GLN A 42 -10.17 11.98 35.94
CA GLN A 42 -10.55 12.63 34.69
C GLN A 42 -9.46 13.59 34.20
N GLU A 43 -8.36 13.73 34.94
CA GLU A 43 -7.20 14.46 34.46
C GLU A 43 -6.51 13.71 33.31
N ILE A 44 -5.88 14.49 32.42
CA ILE A 44 -5.18 13.95 31.23
C ILE A 44 -3.91 13.18 31.62
N TYR A 45 -3.36 13.44 32.80
CA TYR A 45 -2.08 12.91 33.26
C TYR A 45 -2.09 12.61 34.76
N GLU A 46 -1.66 11.41 35.16
CA GLU A 46 -1.82 10.91 36.55
C GLU A 46 -0.61 11.14 37.46
N CYS A 47 0.50 11.70 36.96
CA CYS A 47 1.71 11.87 37.78
C CYS A 47 1.72 13.16 38.63
N GLY A 48 0.58 13.88 38.71
CA GLY A 48 0.42 15.07 39.55
C GLY A 48 1.18 16.32 39.09
N GLU A 49 1.80 16.28 37.90
CA GLU A 49 2.37 17.46 37.26
C GLU A 49 1.28 18.14 36.40
N PRO A 50 0.99 19.43 36.60
CA PRO A 50 0.03 20.12 35.78
C PRO A 50 0.49 20.12 34.32
N THR A 51 -0.36 19.67 33.41
CA THR A 51 -0.07 19.75 31.97
C THR A 51 0.05 21.23 31.57
N ILE A 52 1.22 21.65 31.11
CA ILE A 52 1.47 23.03 30.68
C ILE A 52 1.48 23.10 29.16
N GLY A 53 0.68 24.02 28.61
CA GLY A 53 0.69 24.35 27.19
C GLY A 53 -0.39 23.63 26.37
N SER A 54 -0.45 23.97 25.09
CA SER A 54 -1.42 23.41 24.16
C SER A 54 -1.00 22.04 23.64
N SER A 55 -1.94 21.11 23.49
CA SER A 55 -1.72 19.81 22.83
C SER A 55 -1.42 19.92 21.33
N PHE A 56 -1.69 21.08 20.72
CA PHE A 56 -1.39 21.37 19.31
C PHE A 56 -0.01 22.00 19.16
N VAL A 57 1.02 21.15 19.22
CA VAL A 57 2.41 21.52 18.91
C VAL A 57 2.79 21.03 17.52
N GLN A 58 3.64 21.78 16.82
CA GLN A 58 4.21 21.33 15.55
C GLN A 58 5.20 20.20 15.82
N PHE A 59 4.83 18.98 15.46
CA PHE A 59 5.73 17.84 15.47
C PHE A 59 6.78 17.95 14.36
N ASP A 60 7.89 17.22 14.49
CA ASP A 60 8.97 17.21 13.52
C ASP A 60 8.43 16.84 12.11
N LEU A 61 8.88 17.57 11.07
CA LEU A 61 8.48 17.34 9.69
C LEU A 61 8.74 15.90 9.22
N ARG A 62 9.66 15.17 9.86
CA ARG A 62 10.01 13.78 9.53
C ARG A 62 8.82 12.83 9.54
N PHE A 63 7.85 13.02 10.43
CA PHE A 63 6.62 12.21 10.44
C PHE A 63 5.86 12.34 9.11
N TYR A 64 5.83 13.55 8.54
CA TYR A 64 5.23 13.79 7.23
C TYR A 64 6.02 13.16 6.10
N VAL A 65 7.36 13.20 6.15
CA VAL A 65 8.22 12.56 5.12
C VAL A 65 8.00 11.04 5.09
N VAL A 66 7.94 10.40 6.25
CA VAL A 66 7.65 8.95 6.34
C VAL A 66 6.24 8.63 5.83
N ALA A 67 5.24 9.44 6.20
CA ALA A 67 3.86 9.27 5.71
C ALA A 67 3.75 9.46 4.19
N LEU A 68 4.44 10.46 3.63
CA LEU A 68 4.46 10.69 2.19
C LEU A 68 5.16 9.55 1.44
N LEU A 69 6.28 9.05 1.98
CA LEU A 69 6.99 7.90 1.43
C LEU A 69 6.11 6.65 1.46
N PHE A 70 5.37 6.42 2.56
CA PHE A 70 4.40 5.33 2.66
C PHE A 70 3.32 5.43 1.57
N ILE A 71 2.70 6.60 1.38
CA ILE A 71 1.67 6.79 0.36
C ILE A 71 2.21 6.53 -1.04
N ILE A 72 3.41 7.04 -1.35
CA ILE A 72 4.05 6.78 -2.64
C ILE A 72 4.26 5.28 -2.80
N PHE A 73 4.92 4.62 -1.85
CA PHE A 73 5.19 3.19 -1.92
C PHE A 73 3.91 2.33 -2.03
N ASP A 74 2.85 2.69 -1.30
CA ASP A 74 1.57 1.98 -1.32
C ASP A 74 0.90 2.06 -2.70
N VAL A 75 0.87 3.26 -3.28
CA VAL A 75 0.37 3.46 -4.66
C VAL A 75 1.23 2.68 -5.67
N GLU A 76 2.55 2.65 -5.50
CA GLU A 76 3.43 1.89 -6.39
C GLU A 76 3.18 0.37 -6.31
N VAL A 77 2.91 -0.16 -5.11
CA VAL A 77 2.53 -1.59 -4.95
C VAL A 77 1.17 -1.87 -5.57
N ALA A 78 0.23 -0.93 -5.55
CA ALA A 78 -1.04 -1.10 -6.26
C ALA A 78 -0.84 -1.29 -7.79
N PHE A 79 0.18 -0.65 -8.37
CA PHE A 79 0.55 -0.85 -9.78
C PHE A 79 1.18 -2.21 -10.09
N PHE A 80 1.58 -2.99 -9.07
CA PHE A 80 2.05 -4.36 -9.30
C PHE A 80 0.94 -5.33 -9.67
N PHE A 81 -0.32 -5.05 -9.28
CA PHE A 81 -1.43 -5.98 -9.52
C PHE A 81 -1.71 -6.23 -11.01
N PRO A 82 -1.90 -5.20 -11.86
CA PRO A 82 -2.13 -5.42 -13.29
C PRO A 82 -0.97 -6.21 -13.93
N TRP A 83 0.27 -5.86 -13.57
CA TRP A 83 1.46 -6.54 -14.07
C TRP A 83 1.50 -8.02 -13.65
N ALA A 84 1.22 -8.32 -12.38
CA ALA A 84 1.24 -9.68 -11.84
C ALA A 84 0.21 -10.59 -12.54
N VAL A 85 -0.96 -10.06 -12.88
CA VAL A 85 -2.00 -10.80 -13.62
C VAL A 85 -1.52 -11.16 -15.03
N VAL A 86 -0.92 -10.21 -15.74
CA VAL A 86 -0.38 -10.42 -17.10
C VAL A 86 0.77 -11.40 -17.09
N PHE A 87 1.72 -11.21 -16.18
CA PHE A 87 2.88 -12.07 -16.02
C PHE A 87 2.45 -13.51 -15.70
N GLY A 88 1.52 -13.70 -14.76
CA GLY A 88 1.02 -15.02 -14.38
C GLY A 88 0.38 -15.79 -15.53
N LYS A 89 -0.45 -15.13 -16.35
CA LYS A 89 -1.05 -15.77 -17.52
C LYS A 89 -0.04 -16.08 -18.62
N SER A 90 0.89 -15.15 -18.88
CA SER A 90 1.97 -15.36 -19.86
C SER A 90 2.89 -16.51 -19.44
N ALA A 91 3.13 -16.67 -18.13
CA ALA A 91 3.91 -17.78 -17.56
C ALA A 91 3.21 -19.12 -17.80
N GLN A 92 1.90 -19.19 -17.53
CA GLN A 92 1.11 -20.39 -17.79
C GLN A 92 1.10 -20.78 -19.26
N LEU A 93 1.02 -19.81 -20.18
CA LEU A 93 1.05 -20.06 -21.63
C LEU A 93 2.44 -20.48 -22.14
N SER A 94 3.51 -20.06 -21.47
CA SER A 94 4.88 -20.47 -21.83
C SER A 94 5.19 -21.91 -21.42
N ASP A 95 4.42 -22.53 -20.52
CA ASP A 95 4.64 -23.90 -20.07
C ASP A 95 4.41 -24.89 -21.24
N PRO A 96 5.41 -25.70 -21.63
CA PRO A 96 5.26 -26.71 -22.67
C PRO A 96 4.15 -27.73 -22.37
N SER A 97 3.90 -27.97 -21.08
CA SER A 97 2.94 -28.95 -20.56
C SER A 97 1.50 -28.42 -20.58
N ALA A 98 1.33 -27.11 -20.65
CA ALA A 98 0.01 -26.49 -20.67
C ALA A 98 -0.63 -26.61 -22.07
N PRO A 99 -1.86 -27.14 -22.17
CA PRO A 99 -2.58 -27.15 -23.44
C PRO A 99 -2.96 -25.69 -23.77
N VAL A 100 -2.51 -25.20 -24.93
CA VAL A 100 -2.92 -23.90 -25.49
C VAL A 100 -4.29 -24.03 -26.17
N VAL A 101 -4.56 -25.24 -26.67
CA VAL A 101 -5.73 -25.63 -27.44
C VAL A 101 -6.23 -26.95 -26.85
N ASN A 102 -7.52 -27.00 -26.51
CA ASN A 102 -8.24 -28.19 -26.06
C ASN A 102 -9.12 -28.69 -27.20
N GLU A 103 -8.86 -29.90 -27.69
CA GLU A 103 -9.75 -30.59 -28.63
C GLU A 103 -11.02 -31.02 -27.88
N SER A 104 -12.19 -30.49 -28.27
CA SER A 104 -13.48 -30.90 -27.71
C SER A 104 -14.18 -31.89 -28.63
N VAL A 105 -14.58 -33.05 -28.08
CA VAL A 105 -15.11 -34.21 -28.82
C VAL A 105 -16.41 -33.93 -29.57
N GLU A 106 -17.15 -32.87 -29.22
CA GLU A 106 -18.46 -32.55 -29.81
C GLU A 106 -18.58 -31.15 -30.45
N ASN A 107 -17.66 -30.21 -30.18
CA ASN A 107 -17.77 -28.82 -30.63
C ASN A 107 -16.39 -28.20 -30.91
N GLY A 108 -15.73 -28.64 -31.97
CA GLY A 108 -14.55 -27.97 -32.51
C GLY A 108 -13.37 -27.78 -31.55
N VAL A 109 -12.41 -26.99 -32.00
CA VAL A 109 -11.17 -26.68 -31.29
C VAL A 109 -11.41 -25.51 -30.33
N THR A 110 -11.23 -25.72 -29.02
CA THR A 110 -11.47 -24.71 -27.98
C THR A 110 -10.16 -24.19 -27.37
N LEU A 111 -10.06 -22.91 -27.05
CA LEU A 111 -8.83 -22.32 -26.49
C LEU A 111 -8.74 -22.53 -24.97
N ALA A 112 -7.52 -22.56 -24.46
CA ALA A 112 -7.30 -22.61 -23.03
C ALA A 112 -7.82 -21.34 -22.32
N PRO A 113 -8.37 -21.45 -21.10
CA PRO A 113 -8.90 -20.30 -20.37
C PRO A 113 -7.90 -19.14 -20.18
N ALA A 114 -6.60 -19.45 -20.07
CA ALA A 114 -5.54 -18.44 -19.98
C ALA A 114 -5.40 -17.61 -21.26
N VAL A 115 -5.55 -18.23 -22.45
CA VAL A 115 -5.51 -17.52 -23.76
C VAL A 115 -6.73 -16.61 -23.89
N ILE A 116 -7.93 -17.13 -23.59
CA ILE A 116 -9.19 -16.39 -23.65
C ILE A 116 -9.18 -15.21 -22.65
N GLY A 117 -8.62 -15.44 -21.46
CA GLY A 117 -8.46 -14.41 -20.44
C GLY A 117 -7.47 -13.30 -20.85
N LEU A 118 -6.45 -13.62 -21.64
CA LEU A 118 -5.52 -12.62 -22.19
C LEU A 118 -6.17 -11.84 -23.34
N HIS A 119 -6.88 -12.54 -24.23
CA HIS A 119 -7.64 -11.96 -25.34
C HIS A 119 -8.62 -10.88 -24.87
N ARG A 120 -9.41 -11.18 -23.83
CA ARG A 120 -10.37 -10.25 -23.22
C ARG A 120 -9.71 -9.04 -22.56
N GLU A 121 -8.55 -9.21 -21.95
CA GLU A 121 -7.89 -8.15 -21.17
C GLU A 121 -7.03 -7.21 -22.02
N PHE A 122 -6.41 -7.73 -23.09
CA PHE A 122 -5.59 -6.92 -24.00
C PHE A 122 -6.36 -6.35 -25.19
N GLY A 123 -7.66 -6.68 -25.33
CA GLY A 123 -8.49 -6.19 -26.43
C GLY A 123 -7.99 -6.65 -27.80
N LEU A 124 -7.39 -7.84 -27.87
CA LEU A 124 -6.91 -8.41 -29.13
C LEU A 124 -8.10 -8.66 -30.07
N PRO A 125 -7.93 -8.52 -31.40
CA PRO A 125 -9.01 -8.74 -32.36
C PRO A 125 -9.59 -10.16 -32.21
N GLU A 126 -10.92 -10.28 -32.29
CA GLU A 126 -11.63 -11.58 -32.15
C GLU A 126 -11.16 -12.61 -33.19
N SER A 127 -10.63 -12.15 -34.32
CA SER A 127 -10.07 -13.00 -35.37
C SER A 127 -8.92 -13.88 -34.89
N LEU A 128 -8.17 -13.49 -33.84
CA LEU A 128 -7.07 -14.30 -33.31
C LEU A 128 -7.56 -15.65 -32.78
N ASN A 129 -8.75 -15.69 -32.17
CA ASN A 129 -9.31 -16.94 -31.65
C ASN A 129 -9.72 -17.87 -32.80
N ASP A 130 -10.30 -17.30 -33.85
CA ASP A 130 -10.70 -18.02 -35.06
C ASP A 130 -9.47 -18.48 -35.87
N GLU A 131 -8.40 -17.68 -35.93
CA GLU A 131 -7.14 -17.99 -36.63
C GLU A 131 -6.33 -19.09 -35.92
N VAL A 132 -6.36 -19.15 -34.58
CA VAL A 132 -5.75 -20.26 -33.82
C VAL A 132 -6.60 -21.52 -33.95
N ALA A 133 -7.94 -21.41 -33.89
CA ALA A 133 -8.86 -22.55 -34.07
C ALA A 133 -8.82 -23.11 -35.50
N ALA A 134 -8.61 -22.26 -36.51
CA ALA A 134 -8.43 -22.63 -37.91
C ALA A 134 -7.02 -23.17 -38.22
N GLY A 135 -6.12 -23.24 -37.23
CA GLY A 135 -4.75 -23.72 -37.38
C GLY A 135 -3.84 -22.79 -38.20
N THR A 136 -4.28 -21.56 -38.48
CA THR A 136 -3.52 -20.55 -39.22
C THR A 136 -2.37 -20.00 -38.36
N VAL A 137 -2.56 -19.95 -37.04
CA VAL A 137 -1.54 -19.60 -36.06
C VAL A 137 -1.11 -20.85 -35.28
N SER A 138 0.18 -21.19 -35.36
CA SER A 138 0.76 -22.33 -34.65
C SER A 138 0.83 -22.11 -33.14
N THR A 139 0.65 -23.17 -32.35
CA THR A 139 0.80 -23.14 -30.89
C THR A 139 2.18 -22.68 -30.44
N ASN A 140 3.23 -22.93 -31.24
CA ASN A 140 4.58 -22.47 -30.95
C ASN A 140 4.69 -20.94 -31.05
N THR A 141 4.05 -20.32 -32.04
CA THR A 141 4.00 -18.86 -32.19
C THR A 141 3.35 -18.19 -30.98
N VAL A 142 2.26 -18.78 -30.46
CA VAL A 142 1.59 -18.29 -29.25
C VAL A 142 2.50 -18.40 -28.03
N ARG A 143 3.23 -19.52 -27.89
CA ARG A 143 4.18 -19.72 -26.79
C ARG A 143 5.37 -18.77 -26.86
N ASP A 144 5.90 -18.52 -28.05
CA ASP A 144 7.00 -17.58 -28.24
C ASP A 144 6.56 -16.13 -28.00
N GLY A 145 5.32 -15.79 -28.39
CA GLY A 145 4.66 -14.55 -27.99
C GLY A 145 4.55 -14.41 -26.46
N ALA A 146 4.06 -15.44 -25.77
CA ALA A 146 3.95 -15.44 -24.31
C ALA A 146 5.32 -15.29 -23.62
N ARG A 147 6.38 -15.93 -24.14
CA ARG A 147 7.76 -15.76 -23.66
C ARG A 147 8.27 -14.34 -23.86
N SER A 148 7.98 -13.73 -25.01
CA SER A 148 8.36 -12.34 -25.25
C SER A 148 7.67 -11.39 -24.26
N LEU A 149 6.38 -11.62 -23.97
CA LEU A 149 5.63 -10.86 -22.98
C LEU A 149 6.18 -11.04 -21.57
N LEU A 150 6.63 -12.24 -21.19
CA LEU A 150 7.28 -12.47 -19.90
C LEU A 150 8.54 -11.62 -19.72
N TRP A 151 9.40 -11.59 -20.73
CA TRP A 151 10.62 -10.78 -20.69
C TRP A 151 10.32 -9.29 -20.69
N THR A 152 9.36 -8.83 -21.50
CA THR A 152 8.92 -7.43 -21.49
C THR A 152 8.36 -7.04 -20.13
N CYS A 153 7.49 -7.88 -19.56
CA CYS A 153 6.97 -7.68 -18.21
C CYS A 153 8.13 -7.57 -17.22
N LEU A 154 9.07 -8.51 -17.22
CA LEU A 154 10.20 -8.51 -16.29
C LEU A 154 11.07 -7.25 -16.44
N ALA A 155 11.27 -6.76 -17.66
CA ALA A 155 11.97 -5.51 -17.92
C ALA A 155 11.20 -4.30 -17.37
N ASP A 156 9.90 -4.20 -17.65
CA ASP A 156 9.05 -3.10 -17.19
C ASP A 156 9.01 -3.00 -15.66
N ILE A 157 8.80 -4.12 -14.96
CA ILE A 157 8.80 -4.14 -13.49
C ILE A 157 10.20 -3.82 -12.93
N GLY A 158 11.26 -4.26 -13.62
CA GLY A 158 12.63 -3.95 -13.24
C GLY A 158 12.94 -2.45 -13.35
N VAL A 159 12.52 -1.81 -14.45
CA VAL A 159 12.66 -0.36 -14.65
C VAL A 159 11.85 0.40 -13.60
N PHE A 160 10.59 0.01 -13.40
CA PHE A 160 9.72 0.63 -12.40
C PHE A 160 10.31 0.52 -10.98
N PHE A 161 10.78 -0.67 -10.60
CA PHE A 161 11.41 -0.89 -9.30
C PHE A 161 12.74 -0.13 -9.15
N ALA A 162 13.52 0.01 -10.23
CA ALA A 162 14.75 0.80 -10.21
C ALA A 162 14.47 2.29 -9.95
N VAL A 163 13.41 2.85 -10.55
CA VAL A 163 12.98 4.22 -10.28
C VAL A 163 12.60 4.39 -8.81
N LEU A 164 11.84 3.44 -8.25
CA LEU A 164 11.44 3.43 -6.83
C LEU A 164 12.68 3.38 -5.92
N LEU A 165 13.59 2.43 -6.16
CA LEU A 165 14.83 2.31 -5.39
C LEU A 165 15.68 3.57 -5.48
N MET A 166 15.74 4.22 -6.64
CA MET A 166 16.49 5.46 -6.81
C MET A 166 15.88 6.60 -5.98
N GLY A 167 14.55 6.73 -5.97
CA GLY A 167 13.84 7.70 -5.13
C GLY A 167 14.06 7.44 -3.64
N PHE A 168 13.94 6.19 -3.22
CA PHE A 168 14.19 5.76 -1.83
C PHE A 168 15.65 6.03 -1.42
N ALA A 169 16.61 5.61 -2.23
CA ALA A 169 18.04 5.83 -1.99
C ALA A 169 18.38 7.33 -1.93
N TYR A 170 17.69 8.16 -2.71
CA TYR A 170 17.87 9.61 -2.68
C TYR A 170 17.40 10.23 -1.35
N VAL A 171 16.23 9.84 -0.85
CA VAL A 171 15.71 10.30 0.46
C VAL A 171 16.61 9.81 1.60
N TRP A 172 17.06 8.55 1.53
CA TRP A 172 18.01 7.98 2.49
C TRP A 172 19.32 8.76 2.49
N LYS A 173 19.92 8.98 1.31
CA LYS A 173 21.17 9.73 1.18
C LYS A 173 21.07 11.16 1.72
N ARG A 174 19.89 11.78 1.62
CA ARG A 174 19.66 13.13 2.16
C ARG A 174 19.59 13.16 3.70
N GLY A 175 19.39 12.00 4.34
CA GLY A 175 19.24 11.91 5.79
C GLY A 175 17.88 12.43 6.28
N ASP A 176 16.88 12.52 5.40
CA ASP A 176 15.52 12.94 5.78
C ASP A 176 14.83 11.91 6.69
N LEU A 177 15.40 10.70 6.78
CA LEU A 177 14.97 9.61 7.65
C LEU A 177 15.75 9.54 8.98
N ASP A 178 16.81 10.34 9.17
CA ASP A 178 17.68 10.24 10.34
C ASP A 178 17.08 10.93 11.56
N TRP A 179 16.80 10.17 12.63
CA TRP A 179 16.29 10.69 13.91
C TRP A 179 17.31 11.49 14.72
N VAL A 180 18.60 11.26 14.48
CA VAL A 180 19.70 11.77 15.33
C VAL A 180 20.01 13.26 15.10
N ARG A 181 19.70 13.82 13.92
CA ARG A 181 19.94 15.26 13.65
C ARG A 181 19.14 16.19 14.55
N ALA A 182 17.90 15.83 14.92
CA ALA A 182 17.09 16.65 15.82
C ALA A 182 17.74 16.77 17.22
N ILE A 183 18.29 15.68 17.75
CA ILE A 183 18.97 15.68 19.05
C ILE A 183 20.34 16.36 18.95
N THR A 184 21.06 16.18 17.84
CA THR A 184 22.41 16.72 17.64
C THR A 184 22.39 18.24 17.46
N GLU A 185 21.40 18.80 16.75
CA GLU A 185 21.23 20.26 16.62
C GLU A 185 20.83 20.89 17.96
N ALA A 186 19.93 20.26 18.73
CA ALA A 186 19.59 20.69 20.09
C ALA A 186 20.79 20.63 21.06
N THR A 187 21.66 19.63 20.89
CA THR A 187 22.89 19.47 21.68
C THR A 187 23.99 20.47 21.26
N ARG A 188 24.13 20.77 19.95
CA ARG A 188 25.10 21.74 19.42
C ARG A 188 24.72 23.19 19.71
N ALA A 189 23.43 23.49 19.82
CA ALA A 189 22.98 24.83 20.19
C ALA A 189 23.49 25.23 21.58
N GLY A 190 23.75 24.27 22.47
CA GLY A 190 24.26 24.50 23.82
C GLY A 190 23.29 25.29 24.72
N PRO A 191 23.35 25.13 26.05
CA PRO A 191 22.46 25.85 26.96
C PRO A 191 22.57 27.39 26.83
N GLU A 192 23.71 27.91 26.38
CA GLU A 192 23.97 29.34 26.22
C GLU A 192 23.15 30.04 25.13
N SER A 193 22.73 29.34 24.06
CA SER A 193 21.96 29.95 22.96
C SER A 193 20.52 30.24 23.36
N ALA A 194 19.89 29.31 24.09
CA ALA A 194 18.56 29.50 24.68
C ALA A 194 18.57 30.63 25.71
N VAL A 195 19.60 30.72 26.56
CA VAL A 195 19.78 31.82 27.52
C VAL A 195 19.95 33.17 26.79
N ARG A 196 20.77 33.25 25.73
CA ARG A 196 20.93 34.49 24.94
C ARG A 196 19.61 34.99 24.32
N SER A 197 18.78 34.10 23.80
CA SER A 197 17.47 34.49 23.22
C SER A 197 16.50 35.05 24.28
N THR A 198 16.55 34.52 25.50
CA THR A 198 15.65 34.90 26.60
C THR A 198 16.07 36.24 27.21
N THR A 199 17.38 36.45 27.37
CA THR A 199 17.96 37.71 27.87
C THR A 199 17.81 38.84 26.85
N ALA A 200 18.01 38.56 25.56
CA ALA A 200 17.81 39.54 24.49
C ALA A 200 16.35 40.01 24.39
N ARG A 201 15.38 39.09 24.53
CA ARG A 201 13.94 39.42 24.55
C ARG A 201 13.56 40.30 25.76
N ARG A 202 14.17 40.05 26.93
CA ARG A 202 13.95 40.88 28.13
C ARG A 202 14.55 42.28 28.01
N GLN A 203 15.72 42.43 27.40
CA GLN A 203 16.34 43.75 27.18
C GLN A 203 15.56 44.60 26.17
N GLN A 204 15.06 44.01 25.08
CA GLN A 204 14.20 44.71 24.13
C GLN A 204 12.84 45.13 24.73
N ALA A 205 12.26 44.28 25.58
CA ALA A 205 11.03 44.62 26.30
C ALA A 205 11.24 45.70 27.38
N ALA A 206 12.45 45.84 27.93
CA ALA A 206 12.80 46.88 28.89
C ALA A 206 13.15 48.24 28.24
N GLN A 207 13.62 48.23 26.98
CA GLN A 207 13.95 49.44 26.21
C GLN A 207 12.74 50.08 25.49
N SER A 208 11.59 49.40 25.48
CA SER A 208 10.35 49.85 24.83
C SER A 208 9.31 50.43 25.81
N ARG A 209 9.73 50.78 27.04
CA ARG A 209 8.98 51.56 28.03
C ARG A 209 9.65 52.91 28.24
#